data_AF-A0A3D4ZHU6-F1
#
_entry.id   AF-A0A3D4ZHU6-F1
#
_cell.length_a   1.000
_cell.length_b   1.000
_cell.length_c   1.000
_cell.angle_alpha   90.00
_cell.angle_beta   90.00
_cell.angle_gamma   90.00
#
_symmetry.space_group_name_H-M   'P 1'
#
loop_
_entity.id
_entity.type
_entity.pdbx_description
1 polymer ?
#
loop_
_entity_poly.entity_id
_entity_poly.type
_entity_poly.pdbx_seq_one_letter_code
_entity_poly.pdbx_strand_id
1 'polypeptide(L)' 'VVYIAEDGVAKRVPVVISVTDDNHSVVTSGLIGGEQLITAGSVVEGSRIAVIKEQV' A
#
# COMPACT_ATOMS: atom_id res chain seq x y z
N VAL A 1 2.95 8.73 -2.85
CA VAL A 1 2.85 8.08 -1.51
C VAL A 1 1.86 6.95 -1.61
N VAL A 2 2.07 5.87 -0.86
CA VAL A 2 1.14 4.73 -0.76
C VAL A 2 0.80 4.49 0.70
N TYR A 3 -0.24 3.69 0.94
CA TYR A 3 -0.55 3.20 2.28
C TYR A 3 -0.27 1.70 2.36
N ILE A 4 0.37 1.28 3.44
CA ILE A 4 0.59 -0.12 3.76
C ILE A 4 -0.16 -0.46 5.05
N ALA A 5 -0.61 -1.70 5.16
CA ALA A 5 -1.07 -2.27 6.42
C ALA A 5 0.14 -2.84 7.18
N GLU A 6 0.51 -2.21 8.29
CA GLU A 6 1.59 -2.63 9.18
C GLU A 6 0.99 -2.73 10.58
N ASP A 7 1.15 -3.87 11.27
CA ASP A 7 0.63 -4.10 12.63
C ASP A 7 -0.87 -3.78 12.82
N GLY A 8 -1.69 -4.01 11.79
CA GLY A 8 -3.13 -3.74 11.82
C GLY A 8 -3.49 -2.24 11.74
N VAL A 9 -2.55 -1.38 11.35
CA VAL A 9 -2.77 0.04 11.11
C VAL A 9 -2.29 0.47 9.72
N ALA A 10 -2.91 1.52 9.19
CA ALA A 10 -2.50 2.14 7.94
C ALA A 10 -1.30 3.07 8.17
N LYS A 11 -0.19 2.77 7.52
CA LYS A 11 1.03 3.57 7.54
C LYS A 11 1.24 4.20 6.18
N ARG A 12 1.53 5.50 6.16
CA ARG A 12 1.80 6.25 4.94
C ARG A 12 3.29 6.15 4.59
N VAL A 13 3.59 5.68 3.39
CA VAL A 13 4.96 5.45 2.95
C VAL A 13 5.27 6.30 1.70
N PRO A 14 6.34 7.12 1.73
CA PRO A 14 6.82 7.78 0.53
C PRO A 14 7.44 6.77 -0.42
N VAL A 15 7.06 6.83 -1.69
CA VAL A 15 7.58 5.94 -2.74
C VAL A 15 7.98 6.75 -3.96
N VAL A 16 8.95 6.23 -4.70
CA VAL A 16 9.37 6.75 -6.00
C VAL A 16 8.77 5.86 -7.08
N ILE A 17 8.04 6.47 -8.02
CA ILE A 17 7.40 5.80 -9.15
C ILE A 17 8.18 6.18 -10.41
N SER A 18 8.59 5.22 -11.23
CA SER A 18 9.35 5.48 -12.46
C SER A 18 8.50 5.41 -13.72
N VAL A 19 7.63 4.42 -13.82
CA VAL A 19 6.78 4.16 -15.00
C VAL A 19 5.35 3.94 -14.53
N THR A 20 4.42 4.63 -15.17
CA THR A 20 2.98 4.47 -14.97
C THR A 20 2.35 4.23 -16.33
N ASP A 21 1.64 3.10 -16.48
CA ASP A 21 0.68 2.89 -17.56
C ASP A 21 -0.76 3.11 -17.03
N ASP A 22 -1.76 2.97 -17.89
CA ASP A 22 -3.16 3.26 -17.52
C ASP A 22 -3.70 2.39 -16.37
N ASN A 23 -3.11 1.21 -16.14
CA ASN A 23 -3.58 0.24 -15.14
C ASN A 23 -2.56 -0.02 -14.02
N HIS A 24 -1.29 0.28 -14.23
CA HIS A 24 -0.21 -0.10 -13.31
C HIS A 24 0.82 1.01 -13.12
N SER A 25 1.34 1.10 -11.90
CA SER A 25 2.48 1.95 -11.55
C SER A 25 3.62 1.09 -11.02
N VAL A 26 4.83 1.33 -11.52
CA VAL A 26 6.05 0.63 -11.09
C VAL A 26 6.74 1.47 -10.02
N VAL A 27 6.77 0.96 -8.80
CA VAL A 27 7.51 1.53 -7.67
C VAL A 27 8.96 1.06 -7.74
N THR A 28 9.91 1.99 -7.76
CA THR A 28 11.35 1.69 -7.81
C THR A 28 12.07 1.89 -6.48
N SER A 29 11.44 2.56 -5.52
CA SER A 29 11.99 2.77 -4.18
C SER A 29 10.89 3.12 -3.17
N GLY A 30 11.16 2.87 -1.89
CA GLY A 30 10.28 3.19 -0.75
C GLY A 30 9.52 1.99 -0.18
N LEU A 31 9.63 0.81 -0.79
CA LEU A 31 9.11 -0.46 -0.27
C LEU A 31 10.24 -1.49 -0.22
N ILE A 32 10.21 -2.36 0.77
CA ILE A 32 11.23 -3.40 1.04
C ILE A 32 10.82 -4.79 0.54
N GLY A 33 9.57 -4.97 0.11
CA GLY A 33 9.07 -6.23 -0.43
C GLY A 33 8.53 -7.13 0.69
N GLY A 34 7.21 -7.33 0.69
CA GLY A 34 6.48 -8.09 1.72
C GLY A 34 5.39 -7.26 2.43
N GLU A 35 5.35 -5.95 2.18
CA GLU A 35 4.29 -5.09 2.69
C GLU A 35 2.95 -5.35 2.00
N GLN A 36 1.87 -5.26 2.77
CA GLN A 36 0.51 -5.35 2.25
C GLN A 36 0.03 -3.97 1.84
N LEU A 37 0.00 -3.73 0.53
CA LEU A 37 -0.42 -2.46 -0.04
C LEU A 37 -1.94 -2.29 0.06
N ILE A 38 -2.38 -1.12 0.49
CA ILE A 38 -3.80 -0.76 0.49
C ILE A 38 -4.12 -0.10 -0.86
N THR A 39 -4.86 -0.81 -1.71
CA THR A 39 -5.19 -0.37 -3.09
C THR A 39 -6.59 0.22 -3.22
N ALA A 40 -7.47 -0.01 -2.23
CA ALA A 40 -8.86 0.46 -2.24
C ALA A 40 -9.34 0.89 -0.86
N GLY A 41 -10.28 1.83 -0.83
CA GLY A 41 -10.88 2.40 0.38
C GLY A 41 -10.34 3.78 0.76
N SER A 42 -11.11 4.55 1.54
CA SER A 42 -10.65 5.81 2.13
C SER A 42 -9.94 5.55 3.44
N VAL A 43 -8.62 5.39 3.37
CA VAL A 43 -7.76 5.25 4.55
C VAL A 43 -6.93 6.51 4.76
N VAL A 44 -6.78 6.89 6.03
CA VAL A 44 -5.83 7.93 6.47
C VAL A 44 -4.76 7.30 7.36
N GLU A 45 -3.65 8.00 7.56
CA GLU A 45 -2.58 7.54 8.44
C GLU A 45 -3.10 7.26 9.86
N GLY A 46 -2.75 6.09 10.42
CA GLY A 46 -3.20 5.63 11.73
C GLY A 46 -4.59 4.95 11.73
N SER A 47 -5.26 4.84 10.58
CA SER A 47 -6.52 4.08 10.49
C SER A 47 -6.32 2.63 10.88
N ARG A 48 -7.28 2.03 11.60
CA ARG A 48 -7.25 0.58 11.88
C ARG A 48 -7.59 -0.20 10.61
N ILE A 49 -6.78 -1.19 10.29
CA ILE A 49 -6.93 -2.04 9.11
C ILE A 49 -7.10 -3.48 9.54
N ALA A 50 -8.22 -4.08 9.11
CA ALA A 50 -8.42 -5.51 9.18
C ALA A 50 -7.99 -6.12 7.85
N VAL A 51 -6.86 -6.84 7.86
CA VAL A 51 -6.42 -7.61 6.69
C VAL A 51 -7.28 -8.86 6.60
N ILE A 52 -8.16 -8.92 5.59
CA ILE A 52 -8.92 -10.12 5.26
C ILE A 52 -8.17 -10.80 4.11
N LYS A 53 -7.57 -11.97 4.37
CA LYS A 53 -6.98 -12.77 3.27
C LYS A 53 -8.13 -13.22 2.37
N GLU A 54 -8.07 -12.81 1.10
CA GLU A 54 -8.96 -13.34 0.08
C GLU A 54 -8.73 -14.86 0.00
N GLN A 55 -9.77 -15.65 0.29
CA GLN A 55 -9.79 -17.08 0.01
C GLN A 55 -10.24 -17.24 -1.44
N VAL A 56 -9.31 -17.59 -2.32
CA VAL A 56 -9.55 -18.07 -3.69
C VAL A 56 -9.63 -19.59 -3.72
#